data_AF-A0A6A1QCT6-F1
#
_entry.id   AF-A0A6A1QCT6-F1
#
_cell.length_a   1.000
_cell.length_b   1.000
_cell.length_c   1.000
_cell.angle_alpha   90.00
_cell.angle_beta   90.00
_cell.angle_gamma   90.00
#
_symmetry.space_group_name_H-M   'P 1'
#
loop_
_entity.id
_entity.type
_entity.pdbx_description
1 polymer ?
#
loop_
_entity_poly.entity_id
_entity_poly.type
_entity_poly.pdbx_seq_one_letter_code
_entity_poly.pdbx_strand_id
1 'polypeptide(L)'
;MGPRSRERRAGAVQSTNDSSALSKTSLAARGYVHDTFAALLVPGTARRAPLIHRGYYVRARAVWHCVRAFLKGTCAAPGAPRAQILSLGAGSDSLYFRLKTAGRLTRAAVWEVDFPDVAQRKAQRIRDTPELCALTGPFQSGDPGYTLCFESSDYRILGLDLRQLQRLDHALATAGLDAAAPTLLLAEAVLTYLEPDDAAALIAWAAQRFSNALFVVYEQMRPHALSQTLVFPPSETFPRIDPASPSGDFPASVVTGNSQGPDLKRYGHASVLLSPGLILSAGGFGEQEGRHCRVRKFHLLSRYCDFEWKGNQLCSWGTGAQWDGRLYHTMTRLSDTQVLVLGGRLSPVTPALGILQLLFCKSEGNNPEDLNVTVTNVGPEEDSTLSRWRHSTTEVSYENQRYLFVYGGRSVAEPVLSDWHFLHVGTMAWVRIPVEGEVPEGRHSHSACSCQGGALIAGGLGASEEPLSSVYFLKPISCGFIWESIVIQPPITPRYSHTAHVVSGKLLLVGGVWIHSSSVPGVTVIDLSTGLSFEYRIDTTCVPWPLMLHNHTSILLPEEQQLLLLGGGGNCFSFGTYFNPCTVTLDLSSLSARQ
;
A
#
# COMPACT_ATOMS: atom_id res chain seq x y z
N MET A 1 15.00 -23.65 23.20
CA MET A 1 13.55 -23.41 23.33
C MET A 1 12.86 -24.64 23.93
N GLY A 2 12.01 -24.47 24.94
CA GLY A 2 11.31 -25.59 25.60
C GLY A 2 10.13 -26.16 24.79
N PRO A 3 9.58 -27.34 25.17
CA PRO A 3 8.52 -28.02 24.42
C PRO A 3 7.22 -27.20 24.30
N ARG A 4 6.78 -26.55 25.38
CA ARG A 4 5.55 -25.73 25.42
C ARG A 4 5.61 -24.50 24.51
N SER A 5 6.80 -23.93 24.27
CA SER A 5 6.95 -22.79 23.34
C SER A 5 6.91 -23.25 21.88
N ARG A 6 7.34 -24.48 21.59
CA ARG A 6 7.26 -25.10 20.26
C ARG A 6 5.81 -25.44 19.88
N GLU A 7 5.01 -25.98 20.80
CA GLU A 7 3.59 -26.29 20.57
C GLU A 7 2.76 -25.02 20.32
N ARG A 8 2.94 -23.97 21.13
CA ARG A 8 2.26 -22.68 20.92
C ARG A 8 2.61 -22.06 19.56
N ARG A 9 3.87 -22.20 19.11
CA ARG A 9 4.29 -21.73 17.79
C ARG A 9 3.70 -22.58 16.66
N ALA A 10 3.63 -23.90 16.82
CA ALA A 10 2.98 -24.78 15.85
C ALA A 10 1.49 -24.44 15.69
N GLY A 11 0.77 -24.21 16.79
CA GLY A 11 -0.63 -23.74 16.75
C GLY A 11 -0.80 -22.38 16.07
N ALA A 12 0.12 -21.44 16.31
CA ALA A 12 0.12 -20.15 15.61
C ALA A 12 0.35 -20.31 14.10
N VAL A 13 1.29 -21.16 13.67
CA VAL A 13 1.54 -21.46 12.25
C VAL A 13 0.30 -22.08 11.61
N GLN A 14 -0.36 -23.03 12.27
CA GLN A 14 -1.60 -23.64 11.75
C GLN A 14 -2.72 -22.60 11.56
N SER A 15 -2.86 -21.61 12.46
CA SER A 15 -3.83 -20.52 12.28
C SER A 15 -3.55 -19.66 11.03
N THR A 16 -2.28 -19.54 10.64
CA THR A 16 -1.89 -18.81 9.42
C THR A 16 -2.23 -19.57 8.14
N ASN A 17 -2.17 -20.91 8.16
CA ASN A 17 -2.68 -21.75 7.07
C ASN A 17 -4.16 -21.47 6.83
N ASP A 18 -4.98 -21.51 7.87
CA ASP A 18 -6.43 -21.33 7.73
C ASP A 18 -6.77 -19.93 7.19
N SER A 19 -6.09 -18.89 7.70
CA SER A 19 -6.26 -17.52 7.20
C SER A 19 -5.84 -17.36 5.73
N SER A 20 -4.74 -18.03 5.33
CA SER A 20 -4.23 -18.05 3.96
C SER A 20 -5.17 -18.79 3.01
N ALA A 21 -5.64 -19.97 3.40
CA ALA A 21 -6.58 -20.76 2.63
C ALA A 21 -7.91 -20.02 2.43
N LEU A 22 -8.46 -19.40 3.48
CA LEU A 22 -9.65 -18.54 3.36
C LEU A 22 -9.41 -17.34 2.44
N SER A 23 -8.18 -16.82 2.35
CA SER A 23 -7.83 -15.75 1.41
C SER A 23 -7.79 -16.25 -0.04
N LYS A 24 -7.29 -17.46 -0.30
CA LYS A 24 -7.33 -18.13 -1.61
C LYS A 24 -8.78 -18.45 -2.02
N THR A 25 -9.62 -18.94 -1.11
CA THR A 25 -11.06 -19.15 -1.36
C THR A 25 -11.77 -17.83 -1.68
N SER A 26 -11.50 -16.77 -0.91
CA SER A 26 -12.05 -15.42 -1.13
C SER A 26 -11.63 -14.80 -2.47
N LEU A 27 -10.41 -15.11 -2.93
CA LEU A 27 -9.86 -14.72 -4.23
C LEU A 27 -10.60 -15.44 -5.37
N ALA A 28 -10.74 -16.76 -5.28
CA ALA A 28 -11.42 -17.59 -6.28
C ALA A 28 -12.91 -17.24 -6.41
N ALA A 29 -13.61 -17.05 -5.27
CA ALA A 29 -15.02 -16.66 -5.25
C ALA A 29 -15.29 -15.29 -5.91
N ARG A 30 -14.26 -14.43 -6.04
CA ARG A 30 -14.33 -13.13 -6.73
C ARG A 30 -13.87 -13.20 -8.19
N GLY A 31 -13.54 -14.38 -8.70
CA GLY A 31 -13.15 -14.59 -10.11
C GLY A 31 -11.73 -14.14 -10.45
N TYR A 32 -10.89 -13.79 -9.48
CA TYR A 32 -9.48 -13.43 -9.74
C TYR A 32 -8.68 -14.63 -10.26
N VAL A 33 -9.03 -15.85 -9.83
CA VAL A 33 -8.42 -17.10 -10.28
C VAL A 33 -9.51 -18.15 -10.46
N HIS A 34 -9.32 -19.04 -11.44
CA HIS A 34 -10.19 -20.20 -11.61
C HIS A 34 -9.72 -21.36 -10.72
N ASP A 35 -10.31 -21.47 -9.53
CA ASP A 35 -10.02 -22.51 -8.55
C ASP A 35 -11.30 -22.98 -7.86
N THR A 36 -11.88 -24.06 -8.38
CA THR A 36 -13.12 -24.66 -7.86
C THR A 36 -12.88 -25.55 -6.64
N PHE A 37 -11.62 -25.78 -6.25
CA PHE A 37 -11.26 -26.75 -5.21
C PHE A 37 -10.92 -26.11 -3.87
N ALA A 38 -10.47 -24.85 -3.87
CA ALA A 38 -10.13 -24.13 -2.64
C ALA A 38 -11.29 -24.12 -1.62
N ALA A 39 -12.52 -23.87 -2.07
CA ALA A 39 -13.72 -23.88 -1.22
C ALA A 39 -14.12 -25.29 -0.74
N LEU A 40 -13.77 -26.32 -1.50
CA LEU A 40 -14.01 -27.72 -1.14
C LEU A 40 -13.06 -28.16 -0.03
N LEU A 41 -11.78 -27.76 -0.11
CA LEU A 41 -10.76 -28.07 0.90
C LEU A 41 -10.92 -27.24 2.19
N VAL A 42 -11.28 -25.97 2.08
CA VAL A 42 -11.51 -25.08 3.23
C VAL A 42 -12.88 -24.43 3.13
N PRO A 43 -13.90 -25.03 3.75
CA PRO A 43 -15.24 -24.46 3.75
C PRO A 43 -15.26 -23.17 4.58
N GLY A 44 -16.03 -22.20 4.11
CA GLY A 44 -16.20 -20.92 4.79
C GLY A 44 -15.92 -19.73 3.88
N THR A 45 -16.36 -18.57 4.32
CA THR A 45 -16.20 -17.32 3.59
C THR A 45 -15.45 -16.32 4.43
N ALA A 46 -14.48 -15.64 3.83
CA ALA A 46 -13.79 -14.55 4.48
C ALA A 46 -13.81 -13.29 3.61
N ARG A 47 -14.22 -12.17 4.20
CA ARG A 47 -14.07 -10.87 3.55
C ARG A 47 -12.59 -10.48 3.61
N ARG A 48 -12.06 -10.04 2.47
CA ARG A 48 -10.69 -9.55 2.31
C ARG A 48 -10.72 -8.22 1.56
N ALA A 49 -9.77 -7.35 1.86
CA ALA A 49 -9.61 -6.10 1.14
C ALA A 49 -9.12 -6.37 -0.30
N PRO A 50 -9.46 -5.52 -1.28
CA PRO A 50 -8.97 -5.68 -2.67
C PRO A 50 -7.44 -5.78 -2.78
N LEU A 51 -6.70 -5.09 -1.91
CA LEU A 51 -5.24 -5.19 -1.84
C LEU A 51 -4.78 -6.63 -1.54
N ILE A 52 -5.46 -7.33 -0.64
CA ILE A 52 -5.18 -8.74 -0.32
C ILE A 52 -5.46 -9.60 -1.54
N HIS A 53 -6.56 -9.38 -2.25
CA HIS A 53 -6.85 -10.12 -3.48
C HIS A 53 -5.78 -9.91 -4.56
N ARG A 54 -5.32 -8.67 -4.78
CA ARG A 54 -4.21 -8.39 -5.72
C ARG A 54 -2.94 -9.14 -5.34
N GLY A 55 -2.56 -9.13 -4.06
CA GLY A 55 -1.36 -9.87 -3.61
C GLY A 55 -1.51 -11.38 -3.74
N TYR A 56 -2.66 -11.95 -3.37
CA TYR A 56 -2.92 -13.39 -3.54
C TYR A 56 -3.06 -13.80 -5.01
N TYR A 57 -3.53 -12.91 -5.89
CA TYR A 57 -3.51 -13.14 -7.34
C TYR A 57 -2.07 -13.25 -7.85
N VAL A 58 -1.20 -12.29 -7.51
CA VAL A 58 0.23 -12.34 -7.90
C VAL A 58 0.90 -13.59 -7.36
N ARG A 59 0.70 -13.91 -6.08
CA ARG A 59 1.15 -15.16 -5.43
C ARG A 59 0.73 -16.39 -6.24
N ALA A 60 -0.57 -16.54 -6.51
CA ALA A 60 -1.10 -17.68 -7.24
C ALA A 60 -0.57 -17.76 -8.69
N ARG A 61 -0.40 -16.61 -9.36
CA ARG A 61 0.13 -16.54 -10.74
C ARG A 61 1.61 -16.90 -10.79
N ALA A 62 2.41 -16.43 -9.83
CA ALA A 62 3.84 -16.73 -9.76
C ALA A 62 4.08 -18.23 -9.56
N VAL A 63 3.46 -18.83 -8.54
CA VAL A 63 3.56 -20.28 -8.27
C VAL A 63 3.08 -21.09 -9.46
N TRP A 64 1.91 -20.74 -10.03
CA TRP A 64 1.36 -21.43 -11.19
C TRP A 64 2.26 -21.34 -12.43
N HIS A 65 2.91 -20.19 -12.64
CA HIS A 65 3.86 -20.01 -13.74
C HIS A 65 5.05 -20.96 -13.58
N CYS A 66 5.70 -20.99 -12.41
CA CYS A 66 6.84 -21.84 -12.14
C CYS A 66 6.51 -23.33 -12.31
N VAL A 67 5.40 -23.79 -11.74
CA VAL A 67 4.96 -25.18 -11.85
C VAL A 67 4.68 -25.56 -13.31
N ARG A 68 3.99 -24.70 -14.08
CA ARG A 68 3.74 -24.97 -15.50
C ARG A 68 5.01 -24.97 -16.34
N ALA A 69 5.93 -24.05 -16.09
CA ALA A 69 7.20 -23.98 -16.81
C ALA A 69 8.01 -25.27 -16.57
N PHE A 70 8.10 -25.70 -15.31
CA PHE A 70 8.74 -26.95 -14.94
C PHE A 70 8.12 -28.17 -15.62
N LEU A 71 6.79 -28.35 -15.50
CA LEU A 71 6.11 -29.50 -16.11
C LEU A 71 6.24 -29.52 -17.64
N LYS A 72 6.18 -28.35 -18.29
CA LYS A 72 6.39 -28.26 -19.74
C LYS A 72 7.82 -28.65 -20.14
N GLY A 73 8.83 -28.20 -19.39
CA GLY A 73 10.23 -28.51 -19.68
C GLY A 73 10.58 -29.98 -19.46
N THR A 74 10.04 -30.60 -18.41
CA THR A 74 10.42 -31.97 -18.02
C THR A 74 9.56 -33.05 -18.67
N CYS A 75 8.31 -32.75 -19.03
CA CYS A 75 7.40 -33.73 -19.65
C CYS A 75 7.40 -33.72 -21.19
N ALA A 76 8.25 -32.92 -21.83
CA ALA A 76 8.24 -32.74 -23.29
C ALA A 76 8.86 -33.91 -24.09
N ALA A 77 9.81 -34.65 -23.52
CA ALA A 77 10.54 -35.69 -24.24
C ALA A 77 9.90 -37.09 -24.08
N PRO A 78 9.72 -37.87 -25.17
CA PRO A 78 9.36 -39.28 -25.10
C PRO A 78 10.39 -40.06 -24.29
N GLY A 79 9.95 -40.87 -23.31
CA GLY A 79 10.83 -41.66 -22.46
C GLY A 79 11.43 -40.93 -21.24
N ALA A 80 11.16 -39.62 -21.06
CA ALA A 80 11.64 -38.89 -19.88
C ALA A 80 11.09 -39.48 -18.56
N PRO A 81 11.87 -39.51 -17.47
CA PRO A 81 11.38 -39.92 -16.15
C PRO A 81 10.15 -39.11 -15.72
N ARG A 82 9.28 -39.72 -14.92
CA ARG A 82 8.06 -39.08 -14.41
C ARG A 82 8.46 -37.87 -13.56
N ALA A 83 7.93 -36.69 -13.89
CA ALA A 83 8.22 -35.48 -13.12
C ALA A 83 7.58 -35.54 -11.72
N GLN A 84 8.24 -34.92 -10.74
CA GLN A 84 7.76 -34.92 -9.36
C GLN A 84 7.55 -33.50 -8.88
N ILE A 85 6.48 -33.27 -8.12
CA ILE A 85 6.25 -32.02 -7.39
C ILE A 85 6.23 -32.39 -5.90
N LEU A 86 7.16 -31.84 -5.13
CA LEU A 86 7.22 -31.96 -3.68
C LEU A 86 6.84 -30.62 -3.06
N SER A 87 5.61 -30.50 -2.55
CA SER A 87 5.15 -29.31 -1.84
C SER A 87 5.44 -29.45 -0.34
N LEU A 88 6.37 -28.63 0.15
CA LEU A 88 6.76 -28.58 1.55
C LEU A 88 5.85 -27.56 2.26
N GLY A 89 5.23 -27.94 3.37
CA GLY A 89 4.25 -27.10 4.07
C GLY A 89 3.02 -26.79 3.21
N ALA A 90 2.47 -27.82 2.56
CA ALA A 90 1.42 -27.65 1.55
C ALA A 90 0.11 -27.08 2.11
N GLY A 91 -0.14 -27.23 3.41
CA GLY A 91 -1.36 -26.80 4.05
C GLY A 91 -2.61 -27.29 3.31
N SER A 92 -3.62 -26.43 3.21
CA SER A 92 -4.85 -26.72 2.47
C SER A 92 -4.81 -26.31 0.99
N ASP A 93 -3.64 -26.29 0.35
CA ASP A 93 -3.49 -25.89 -1.05
C ASP A 93 -4.20 -26.85 -2.03
N SER A 94 -4.72 -26.29 -3.12
CA SER A 94 -5.53 -26.96 -4.15
C SER A 94 -4.77 -27.31 -5.44
N LEU A 95 -3.46 -27.08 -5.50
CA LEU A 95 -2.63 -27.19 -6.71
C LEU A 95 -2.75 -28.55 -7.38
N TYR A 96 -2.72 -29.65 -6.63
CA TYR A 96 -2.89 -31.00 -7.18
C TYR A 96 -4.17 -31.12 -8.01
N PHE A 97 -5.33 -30.76 -7.43
CA PHE A 97 -6.64 -30.89 -8.09
C PHE A 97 -6.74 -30.03 -9.34
N ARG A 98 -6.15 -28.84 -9.31
CA ARG A 98 -6.05 -27.95 -10.46
C ARG A 98 -5.19 -28.55 -11.58
N LEU A 99 -4.05 -29.16 -11.25
CA LEU A 99 -3.19 -29.82 -12.22
C LEU A 99 -3.84 -31.07 -12.81
N LYS A 100 -4.49 -31.88 -11.97
CA LYS A 100 -5.23 -33.09 -12.36
C LYS A 100 -6.32 -32.76 -13.38
N THR A 101 -7.18 -31.80 -13.05
CA THR A 101 -8.29 -31.37 -13.90
C THR A 101 -7.81 -30.71 -15.20
N ALA A 102 -6.67 -30.02 -15.16
CA ALA A 102 -6.05 -29.45 -16.36
C ALA A 102 -5.29 -30.47 -17.23
N GLY A 103 -5.33 -31.77 -16.88
CA GLY A 103 -4.64 -32.84 -17.61
C GLY A 103 -3.11 -32.71 -17.58
N ARG A 104 -2.55 -32.11 -16.53
CA ARG A 104 -1.11 -31.84 -16.40
C ARG A 104 -0.34 -32.89 -15.62
N LEU A 105 -1.02 -33.91 -15.08
CA LEU A 105 -0.40 -34.96 -14.27
C LEU A 105 -0.17 -36.29 -15.00
N THR A 106 -0.45 -36.38 -16.31
CA THR A 106 -0.26 -37.62 -17.09
C THR A 106 1.13 -38.22 -16.96
N ARG A 107 2.17 -37.39 -16.80
CA ARG A 107 3.57 -37.81 -16.58
C ARG A 107 4.17 -37.19 -15.32
N ALA A 108 3.34 -36.85 -14.33
CA ALA A 108 3.78 -36.28 -13.08
C ALA A 108 3.10 -36.91 -11.87
N ALA A 109 3.66 -36.69 -10.69
CA ALA A 109 3.03 -37.01 -9.42
C ALA A 109 3.34 -35.90 -8.40
N VAL A 110 2.45 -35.79 -7.41
CA VAL A 110 2.54 -34.78 -6.36
C VAL A 110 2.70 -35.45 -5.01
N TRP A 111 3.69 -35.00 -4.24
CA TRP A 111 3.89 -35.30 -2.83
C TRP A 111 3.70 -34.01 -2.05
N GLU A 112 2.90 -34.07 -1.01
CA GLU A 112 2.73 -32.98 -0.06
C GLU A 112 3.22 -33.41 1.30
N VAL A 113 3.92 -32.51 1.99
CA VAL A 113 4.37 -32.71 3.36
C VAL A 113 3.86 -31.56 4.21
N ASP A 114 3.25 -31.87 5.34
CA ASP A 114 2.88 -30.89 6.37
C ASP A 114 2.87 -31.54 7.75
N PHE A 115 2.64 -30.78 8.82
CA PHE A 115 2.47 -31.35 10.15
C PHE A 115 1.40 -32.45 10.16
N PRO A 116 1.58 -33.50 10.97
CA PRO A 116 0.65 -34.64 11.03
C PRO A 116 -0.82 -34.24 11.08
N ASP A 117 -1.20 -33.32 11.98
CA ASP A 117 -2.60 -32.90 12.13
C ASP A 117 -3.14 -32.18 10.88
N VAL A 118 -2.31 -31.38 10.19
CA VAL A 118 -2.72 -30.64 8.99
C VAL A 118 -2.90 -31.62 7.82
N ALA A 119 -1.93 -32.51 7.62
CA ALA A 119 -1.97 -33.55 6.60
C ALA A 119 -3.18 -34.48 6.79
N GLN A 120 -3.45 -34.92 8.03
CA GLN A 120 -4.60 -35.75 8.36
C GLN A 120 -5.94 -35.03 8.12
N ARG A 121 -6.06 -33.77 8.55
CA ARG A 121 -7.28 -32.97 8.29
C ARG A 121 -7.55 -32.82 6.79
N LYS A 122 -6.51 -32.57 5.99
CA LYS A 122 -6.65 -32.49 4.53
C LYS A 122 -7.06 -33.83 3.93
N ALA A 123 -6.40 -34.92 4.31
CA ALA A 123 -6.72 -36.27 3.83
C ALA A 123 -8.17 -36.67 4.17
N GLN A 124 -8.61 -36.40 5.41
CA GLN A 124 -10.00 -36.59 5.85
C GLN A 124 -10.95 -35.74 5.00
N ARG A 125 -10.63 -34.47 4.76
CA ARG A 125 -11.47 -33.58 3.97
C ARG A 125 -11.63 -34.05 2.52
N ILE A 126 -10.56 -34.54 1.92
CA ILE A 126 -10.60 -35.13 0.57
C ILE A 126 -11.55 -36.32 0.57
N ARG A 127 -11.46 -37.20 1.58
CA ARG A 127 -12.32 -38.38 1.75
C ARG A 127 -13.80 -38.03 1.86
N ASP A 128 -14.10 -36.99 2.64
CA ASP A 128 -15.49 -36.62 2.94
C ASP A 128 -16.13 -35.78 1.82
N THR A 129 -15.37 -35.43 0.77
CA THR A 129 -15.84 -34.57 -0.33
C THR A 129 -15.88 -35.38 -1.65
N PRO A 130 -17.05 -35.80 -2.13
CA PRO A 130 -17.20 -36.67 -3.30
C PRO A 130 -16.47 -36.16 -4.56
N GLU A 131 -16.50 -34.85 -4.80
CA GLU A 131 -15.86 -34.20 -5.95
C GLU A 131 -14.33 -34.32 -5.91
N LEU A 132 -13.73 -34.28 -4.71
CA LEU A 132 -12.28 -34.45 -4.54
C LEU A 132 -11.90 -35.93 -4.65
N CYS A 133 -12.67 -36.82 -4.01
CA CYS A 133 -12.49 -38.27 -4.12
C CYS A 133 -12.52 -38.78 -5.55
N ALA A 134 -13.47 -38.28 -6.36
CA ALA A 134 -13.61 -38.68 -7.76
C ALA A 134 -12.34 -38.41 -8.59
N LEU A 135 -11.57 -37.36 -8.25
CA LEU A 135 -10.35 -36.99 -8.96
C LEU A 135 -9.13 -37.82 -8.54
N THR A 136 -9.07 -38.25 -7.27
CA THR A 136 -7.96 -39.02 -6.73
C THR A 136 -8.11 -40.53 -6.94
N GLY A 137 -9.34 -41.03 -7.12
CA GLY A 137 -9.62 -42.46 -7.22
C GLY A 137 -9.67 -43.17 -5.86
N PRO A 138 -9.71 -44.53 -5.85
CA PRO A 138 -9.84 -45.31 -4.63
C PRO A 138 -8.66 -45.10 -3.69
N PHE A 139 -8.99 -44.85 -2.43
CA PHE A 139 -8.03 -44.60 -1.35
C PHE A 139 -7.34 -45.89 -0.92
N GLN A 140 -6.02 -45.81 -0.70
CA GLN A 140 -5.29 -46.78 0.10
C GLN A 140 -4.98 -46.14 1.45
N SER A 141 -5.46 -46.74 2.54
CA SER A 141 -5.13 -46.31 3.90
C SER A 141 -3.64 -46.34 4.11
N GLY A 142 -3.04 -45.19 4.38
CA GLY A 142 -1.63 -45.10 4.71
C GLY A 142 -1.29 -45.83 6.02
N ASP A 143 0.00 -46.07 6.19
CA ASP A 143 0.61 -46.91 7.22
C ASP A 143 0.10 -46.62 8.66
N PRO A 144 -0.02 -47.62 9.56
CA PRO A 144 -0.46 -47.43 10.95
C PRO A 144 0.37 -46.42 11.77
N GLY A 145 1.57 -46.06 11.30
CA GLY A 145 2.43 -45.03 11.88
C GLY A 145 2.03 -43.57 11.60
N TYR A 146 0.87 -43.31 10.99
CA TYR A 146 0.30 -41.98 10.70
C TYR A 146 1.15 -41.06 9.79
N THR A 147 2.25 -41.57 9.23
CA THR A 147 3.20 -40.78 8.44
C THR A 147 2.72 -40.59 7.00
N LEU A 148 2.22 -41.64 6.35
CA LEU A 148 1.53 -41.51 5.06
C LEU A 148 0.04 -41.31 5.36
N CYS A 149 -0.49 -40.10 5.13
CA CYS A 149 -1.87 -39.76 5.45
C CYS A 149 -2.83 -40.05 4.28
N PHE A 150 -2.32 -39.99 3.05
CA PHE A 150 -3.10 -40.19 1.83
C PHE A 150 -2.23 -40.74 0.71
N GLU A 151 -2.75 -41.71 -0.05
CA GLU A 151 -2.10 -42.23 -1.26
C GLU A 151 -3.11 -42.52 -2.38
N SER A 152 -2.68 -42.17 -3.60
CA SER A 152 -3.28 -42.54 -4.86
C SER A 152 -2.20 -42.68 -5.94
N SER A 153 -2.61 -42.98 -7.19
CA SER A 153 -1.68 -43.19 -8.32
C SER A 153 -0.72 -42.02 -8.62
N ASP A 154 -1.13 -40.78 -8.35
CA ASP A 154 -0.37 -39.57 -8.66
C ASP A 154 -0.39 -38.51 -7.55
N TYR A 155 -0.87 -38.87 -6.35
CA TYR A 155 -0.94 -37.95 -5.20
C TYR A 155 -0.67 -38.66 -3.89
N ARG A 156 0.22 -38.08 -3.09
CA ARG A 156 0.55 -38.55 -1.73
C ARG A 156 0.63 -37.38 -0.76
N ILE A 157 0.13 -37.59 0.46
CA ILE A 157 0.20 -36.61 1.55
C ILE A 157 0.89 -37.28 2.74
N LEU A 158 1.96 -36.65 3.24
CA LEU A 158 2.73 -37.13 4.37
C LEU A 158 2.61 -36.16 5.56
N GLY A 159 2.38 -36.72 6.75
CA GLY A 159 2.31 -36.01 8.01
C GLY A 159 3.65 -36.03 8.74
N LEU A 160 4.51 -35.04 8.50
CA LEU A 160 5.87 -34.96 9.04
C LEU A 160 6.26 -33.54 9.40
N ASP A 161 7.10 -33.42 10.43
CA ASP A 161 7.77 -32.17 10.77
C ASP A 161 8.99 -31.99 9.85
N LEU A 162 9.02 -30.92 9.06
CA LEU A 162 10.09 -30.62 8.11
C LEU A 162 11.47 -30.46 8.77
N ARG A 163 11.54 -30.27 10.09
CA ARG A 163 12.81 -30.20 10.85
C ARG A 163 13.43 -31.60 11.07
N GLN A 164 12.66 -32.66 10.90
CA GLN A 164 13.11 -34.04 11.15
C GLN A 164 13.63 -34.66 9.84
N LEU A 165 14.72 -34.11 9.30
CA LEU A 165 15.21 -34.39 7.94
C LEU A 165 15.47 -35.89 7.67
N GLN A 166 16.00 -36.64 8.63
CA GLN A 166 16.21 -38.08 8.47
C GLN A 166 14.89 -38.84 8.29
N ARG A 167 13.85 -38.47 9.06
CA ARG A 167 12.51 -39.07 8.95
C ARG A 167 11.83 -38.65 7.65
N LEU A 168 11.99 -37.38 7.26
CA LEU A 168 11.51 -36.84 5.99
C LEU A 168 12.08 -37.63 4.81
N ASP A 169 13.41 -37.81 4.79
CA ASP A 169 14.12 -38.50 3.73
C ASP A 169 13.65 -39.95 3.56
N HIS A 170 13.60 -40.69 4.68
CA HIS A 170 13.16 -42.07 4.71
C HIS A 170 11.69 -42.21 4.27
N ALA A 171 10.80 -41.38 4.80
CA ALA A 171 9.38 -41.46 4.49
C ALA A 171 9.06 -41.10 3.03
N LEU A 172 9.75 -40.11 2.46
CA LEU A 172 9.60 -39.78 1.04
C LEU A 172 10.09 -40.91 0.13
N ALA A 173 11.21 -41.55 0.47
CA ALA A 173 11.70 -42.72 -0.27
C ALA A 173 10.71 -43.89 -0.21
N THR A 174 10.19 -44.20 0.99
CA THR A 174 9.16 -45.24 1.18
C THR A 174 7.87 -44.91 0.43
N ALA A 175 7.51 -43.63 0.35
CA ALA A 175 6.38 -43.12 -0.44
C ALA A 175 6.68 -43.02 -1.96
N GLY A 176 7.77 -43.60 -2.44
CA GLY A 176 8.10 -43.72 -3.86
C GLY A 176 8.60 -42.45 -4.53
N LEU A 177 9.09 -41.46 -3.78
CA LEU A 177 9.74 -40.27 -4.36
C LEU A 177 11.18 -40.60 -4.78
N ASP A 178 11.43 -40.55 -6.09
CA ASP A 178 12.73 -40.87 -6.70
C ASP A 178 13.69 -39.68 -6.69
N ALA A 179 14.84 -39.82 -6.06
CA ALA A 179 15.87 -38.78 -5.98
C ALA A 179 16.53 -38.43 -7.34
N ALA A 180 16.49 -39.35 -8.32
CA ALA A 180 17.06 -39.15 -9.65
C ALA A 180 16.06 -38.50 -10.64
N ALA A 181 14.76 -38.53 -10.33
CA ALA A 181 13.75 -37.97 -11.19
C ALA A 181 13.69 -36.42 -11.10
N PRO A 182 13.37 -35.71 -12.21
CA PRO A 182 13.19 -34.27 -12.20
C PRO A 182 12.17 -33.85 -11.15
N THR A 183 12.58 -33.03 -10.19
CA THR A 183 11.75 -32.68 -9.03
C THR A 183 11.61 -31.18 -8.85
N LEU A 184 10.37 -30.68 -8.77
CA LEU A 184 10.08 -29.33 -8.31
C LEU A 184 9.81 -29.37 -6.82
N LEU A 185 10.61 -28.66 -6.03
CA LEU A 185 10.32 -28.40 -4.63
C LEU A 185 9.60 -27.06 -4.51
N LEU A 186 8.46 -27.04 -3.83
CA LEU A 186 7.66 -25.83 -3.61
C LEU A 186 7.60 -25.51 -2.12
N ALA A 187 8.07 -24.33 -1.73
CA ALA A 187 7.87 -23.75 -0.41
C ALA A 187 7.17 -22.39 -0.56
N GLU A 188 5.87 -22.35 -0.29
CA GLU A 188 5.04 -21.15 -0.48
C GLU A 188 4.59 -20.56 0.87
N ALA A 189 5.38 -19.61 1.39
CA ALA A 189 5.29 -19.03 2.73
C ALA A 189 5.50 -20.08 3.83
N VAL A 190 6.66 -20.75 3.83
CA VAL A 190 6.93 -21.91 4.69
C VAL A 190 8.21 -21.73 5.49
N LEU A 191 9.34 -21.48 4.82
CA LEU A 191 10.66 -21.38 5.46
C LEU A 191 10.71 -20.21 6.45
N THR A 192 9.97 -19.11 6.21
CA THR A 192 9.80 -17.98 7.14
C THR A 192 9.30 -18.39 8.54
N TYR A 193 8.70 -19.56 8.70
CA TYR A 193 8.21 -20.05 9.98
C TYR A 193 9.23 -20.94 10.70
N LEU A 194 10.26 -21.40 10.00
CA LEU A 194 11.38 -22.17 10.55
C LEU A 194 12.42 -21.22 11.17
N GLU A 195 13.27 -21.74 12.06
CA GLU A 195 14.49 -21.03 12.43
C GLU A 195 15.44 -20.97 11.23
N PRO A 196 16.30 -19.95 11.10
CA PRO A 196 17.23 -19.82 9.98
C PRO A 196 18.08 -21.08 9.73
N ASP A 197 18.58 -21.70 10.80
CA ASP A 197 19.38 -22.94 10.72
C ASP A 197 18.55 -24.13 10.22
N ASP A 198 17.30 -24.26 10.68
CA ASP A 198 16.38 -25.31 10.24
C ASP A 198 16.02 -25.14 8.74
N ALA A 199 15.77 -23.89 8.31
CA ALA A 199 15.49 -23.56 6.92
C ALA A 199 16.71 -23.85 6.02
N ALA A 200 17.90 -23.43 6.45
CA ALA A 200 19.15 -23.69 5.75
C ALA A 200 19.43 -25.20 5.64
N ALA A 201 19.21 -25.95 6.72
CA ALA A 201 19.36 -27.40 6.73
C ALA A 201 18.38 -28.10 5.76
N LEU A 202 17.12 -27.65 5.69
CA LEU A 202 16.14 -28.18 4.74
C LEU A 202 16.53 -27.89 3.28
N ILE A 203 17.03 -26.69 2.98
CA ILE A 203 17.55 -26.35 1.65
C ILE A 203 18.77 -27.20 1.31
N ALA A 204 19.72 -27.35 2.24
CA ALA A 204 20.91 -28.16 2.06
C ALA A 204 20.56 -29.64 1.82
N TRP A 205 19.59 -30.18 2.58
CA TRP A 205 19.07 -31.53 2.37
C TRP A 205 18.49 -31.69 0.96
N ALA A 206 17.67 -30.73 0.50
CA ALA A 206 17.10 -30.79 -0.85
C ALA A 206 18.19 -30.79 -1.94
N ALA A 207 19.21 -29.95 -1.79
CA ALA A 207 20.34 -29.88 -2.71
C ALA A 207 21.19 -31.17 -2.71
N GLN A 208 21.31 -31.85 -1.57
CA GLN A 208 22.03 -33.12 -1.47
C GLN A 208 21.20 -34.30 -2.01
N ARG A 209 19.89 -34.30 -1.78
CA ARG A 209 19.00 -35.39 -2.17
C ARG A 209 18.76 -35.44 -3.67
N PHE A 210 18.48 -34.30 -4.31
CA PHE A 210 18.02 -34.28 -5.71
C PHE A 210 19.12 -33.82 -6.65
N SER A 211 19.48 -34.68 -7.61
CA SER A 211 20.47 -34.35 -8.64
C SER A 211 19.92 -33.46 -9.77
N ASN A 212 18.59 -33.40 -9.92
CA ASN A 212 17.90 -32.58 -10.91
C ASN A 212 16.64 -31.98 -10.29
N ALA A 213 16.76 -30.77 -9.73
CA ALA A 213 15.67 -30.11 -9.04
C ALA A 213 15.56 -28.61 -9.32
N LEU A 214 14.32 -28.12 -9.23
CA LEU A 214 13.99 -26.69 -9.19
C LEU A 214 13.34 -26.39 -7.84
N PHE A 215 13.95 -25.52 -7.04
CA PHE A 215 13.37 -25.06 -5.77
C PHE A 215 12.68 -23.70 -5.97
N VAL A 216 11.35 -23.71 -5.89
CA VAL A 216 10.50 -22.51 -5.94
C VAL A 216 10.15 -22.07 -4.53
N VAL A 217 10.60 -20.87 -4.16
CA VAL A 217 10.34 -20.24 -2.85
C VAL A 217 9.55 -18.95 -3.05
N TYR A 218 8.43 -18.79 -2.34
CA TYR A 218 7.64 -17.55 -2.32
C TYR A 218 7.42 -17.13 -0.87
N GLU A 219 8.10 -16.09 -0.38
CA GLU A 219 8.10 -15.73 1.05
C GLU A 219 8.14 -14.23 1.32
N GLN A 220 7.86 -13.86 2.57
CA GLN A 220 8.04 -12.50 3.07
C GLN A 220 9.52 -12.13 3.02
N MET A 221 9.79 -10.90 2.62
CA MET A 221 11.14 -10.35 2.63
C MET A 221 11.19 -9.08 3.48
N ARG A 222 12.27 -8.91 4.24
CA ARG A 222 12.66 -7.62 4.81
C ARG A 222 13.76 -7.06 3.91
N PRO A 223 13.50 -6.05 3.06
CA PRO A 223 14.42 -5.64 1.99
C PRO A 223 15.84 -5.29 2.45
N HIS A 224 16.01 -4.81 3.69
CA HIS A 224 17.32 -4.50 4.25
C HIS A 224 18.13 -5.73 4.73
N ALA A 225 17.53 -6.93 4.81
CA ALA A 225 18.19 -8.13 5.35
C ALA A 225 18.71 -9.10 4.26
N LEU A 226 18.33 -8.92 2.98
CA LEU A 226 18.72 -9.78 1.85
C LEU A 226 19.26 -8.96 0.67
N SER A 227 20.03 -7.91 0.94
CA SER A 227 20.42 -6.91 -0.06
C SER A 227 21.67 -7.24 -0.88
N GLN A 228 22.01 -8.51 -1.16
CA GLN A 228 23.21 -8.79 -1.97
C GLN A 228 23.08 -9.84 -3.07
N THR A 229 22.00 -10.63 -3.17
CA THR A 229 21.85 -11.56 -4.30
C THR A 229 20.49 -11.43 -4.96
N LEU A 230 20.47 -10.84 -6.14
CA LEU A 230 19.31 -10.76 -7.02
C LEU A 230 19.03 -12.16 -7.59
N VAL A 231 17.85 -12.73 -7.32
CA VAL A 231 17.40 -14.01 -7.91
C VAL A 231 17.02 -13.86 -9.39
N PHE A 232 16.71 -12.63 -9.81
CA PHE A 232 16.52 -12.27 -11.22
C PHE A 232 17.36 -11.03 -11.53
N PRO A 233 18.06 -10.96 -12.68
CA PRO A 233 18.70 -9.73 -13.11
C PRO A 233 17.67 -8.60 -13.14
N PRO A 234 18.06 -7.33 -12.91
CA PRO A 234 17.17 -6.20 -13.14
C PRO A 234 16.63 -6.33 -14.56
N SER A 235 15.33 -6.55 -14.71
CA SER A 235 14.72 -6.53 -16.04
C SER A 235 14.75 -5.09 -16.53
N GLU A 236 14.98 -4.86 -17.84
CA GLU A 236 14.81 -3.54 -18.47
C GLU A 236 13.44 -2.91 -18.15
N THR A 237 12.46 -3.74 -17.80
CA THR A 237 11.09 -3.36 -17.42
C THR A 237 10.95 -2.75 -16.02
N PHE A 238 11.91 -2.95 -15.12
CA PHE A 238 11.88 -2.43 -13.73
C PHE A 238 13.30 -2.01 -13.28
N PRO A 239 13.86 -0.94 -13.87
CA PRO A 239 15.15 -0.43 -13.45
C PRO A 239 15.08 0.05 -12.00
N ARG A 240 15.94 -0.50 -11.12
CA ARG A 240 16.14 0.11 -9.80
C ARG A 240 16.82 1.45 -10.00
N ILE A 241 16.27 2.48 -9.37
CA ILE A 241 16.88 3.80 -9.31
C ILE A 241 17.29 3.98 -7.85
N ASP A 242 18.58 3.83 -7.58
CA ASP A 242 19.09 4.17 -6.26
C ASP A 242 19.06 5.70 -6.13
N PRO A 243 18.42 6.23 -5.07
CA PRO A 243 18.34 7.66 -4.87
C PRO A 243 19.74 8.21 -4.64
N ALA A 244 19.94 9.48 -5.00
CA ALA A 244 21.18 10.18 -4.68
C ALA A 244 21.50 10.07 -3.18
N SER A 245 22.79 9.97 -2.86
CA SER A 245 23.21 9.96 -1.46
C SER A 245 22.67 11.19 -0.73
N PRO A 246 22.09 11.03 0.47
CA PRO A 246 21.52 12.15 1.18
C PRO A 246 22.54 13.26 1.44
N SER A 247 22.13 14.50 1.17
CA SER A 247 22.93 15.73 1.37
C SER A 247 22.93 16.24 2.82
N GLY A 248 22.17 15.57 3.69
CA GLY A 248 22.00 15.86 5.10
C GLY A 248 20.70 15.26 5.64
N ASP A 249 20.39 15.63 6.89
CA ASP A 249 19.22 15.15 7.62
C ASP A 249 18.37 16.34 8.08
N PHE A 250 17.05 16.15 8.09
CA PHE A 250 16.10 17.04 8.75
C PHE A 250 15.68 16.42 10.09
N PRO A 251 15.97 17.07 11.23
CA PRO A 251 15.53 16.61 12.54
C PRO A 251 14.00 16.52 12.61
N ALA A 252 13.49 15.38 13.06
CA ALA A 252 12.07 15.20 13.35
C ALA A 252 11.81 15.07 14.86
N SER A 253 10.79 15.75 15.34
CA SER A 253 10.37 15.67 16.74
C SER A 253 8.85 15.52 16.85
N VAL A 254 8.39 14.86 17.91
CA VAL A 254 6.96 14.79 18.22
C VAL A 254 6.49 16.16 18.72
N VAL A 255 5.35 16.61 18.21
CA VAL A 255 4.67 17.78 18.74
C VAL A 255 4.02 17.40 20.07
N THR A 256 4.71 17.64 21.19
CA THR A 256 4.22 17.22 22.51
C THR A 256 3.25 18.22 23.14
N GLY A 257 2.32 17.63 23.90
CA GLY A 257 1.56 18.21 25.01
C GLY A 257 0.81 17.04 25.66
N ASN A 258 1.37 16.47 26.74
CA ASN A 258 0.87 15.34 27.54
C ASN A 258 -0.50 14.71 27.16
N SER A 259 -0.43 13.50 26.58
CA SER A 259 -1.26 12.31 26.85
C SER A 259 -2.81 12.37 26.92
N GLN A 260 -3.51 13.42 26.50
CA GLN A 260 -5.00 13.40 26.46
C GLN A 260 -5.71 14.00 25.23
N GLY A 261 -4.98 14.50 24.22
CA GLY A 261 -5.58 14.89 22.93
C GLY A 261 -5.62 13.72 21.94
N PRO A 262 -6.68 13.52 21.14
CA PRO A 262 -6.70 12.41 20.19
C PRO A 262 -5.73 12.72 19.04
N ASP A 263 -4.55 12.10 19.06
CA ASP A 263 -3.61 12.14 17.94
C ASP A 263 -4.34 11.91 16.60
N LEU A 264 -3.88 12.58 15.54
CA LEU A 264 -4.47 12.52 14.20
C LEU A 264 -4.17 11.17 13.50
N LYS A 265 -4.62 10.06 14.11
CA LYS A 265 -4.47 8.67 13.65
C LYS A 265 -5.38 8.39 12.46
N ARG A 266 -5.04 8.98 11.33
CA ARG A 266 -5.76 8.84 10.06
C ARG A 266 -4.86 9.15 8.87
N TYR A 267 -5.27 8.69 7.69
CA TYR A 267 -4.64 9.02 6.42
C TYR A 267 -5.68 9.36 5.36
N GLY A 268 -5.24 10.03 4.28
CA GLY A 268 -6.11 10.45 3.19
C GLY A 268 -7.12 11.53 3.59
N HIS A 269 -6.84 12.24 4.68
CA HIS A 269 -7.52 13.47 5.10
C HIS A 269 -6.90 14.66 4.36
N ALA A 270 -7.52 15.84 4.51
CA ALA A 270 -6.91 17.10 4.13
C ALA A 270 -6.79 18.00 5.37
N SER A 271 -5.79 18.89 5.35
CA SER A 271 -5.51 19.82 6.44
C SER A 271 -5.20 21.21 5.90
N VAL A 272 -5.55 22.24 6.66
CA VAL A 272 -5.36 23.65 6.28
C VAL A 272 -5.02 24.50 7.50
N LEU A 273 -4.12 25.48 7.32
CA LEU A 273 -3.79 26.48 8.33
C LEU A 273 -4.79 27.64 8.26
N LEU A 274 -5.71 27.71 9.24
CA LEU A 274 -6.75 28.75 9.34
C LEU A 274 -6.20 30.09 9.82
N SER A 275 -5.27 30.05 10.77
CA SER A 275 -4.54 31.20 11.30
C SER A 275 -3.20 30.69 11.88
N PRO A 276 -2.22 31.56 12.22
CA PRO A 276 -0.89 31.11 12.66
C PRO A 276 -0.88 30.09 13.82
N GLY A 277 -1.93 30.08 14.65
CA GLY A 277 -2.08 29.14 15.76
C GLY A 277 -3.19 28.11 15.60
N LEU A 278 -3.75 27.92 14.40
CA LEU A 278 -4.95 27.10 14.21
C LEU A 278 -4.93 26.30 12.91
N ILE A 279 -4.88 24.97 13.03
CA ILE A 279 -4.92 24.03 11.91
C ILE A 279 -6.19 23.20 11.99
N LEU A 280 -6.88 23.07 10.86
CA LEU A 280 -8.04 22.21 10.72
C LEU A 280 -7.69 21.00 9.87
N SER A 281 -8.13 19.82 10.29
CA SER A 281 -8.04 18.57 9.53
C SER A 281 -9.42 17.91 9.40
N ALA A 282 -9.78 17.46 8.20
CA ALA A 282 -11.08 16.85 7.94
C ALA A 282 -10.99 15.55 7.12
N GLY A 283 -11.92 14.64 7.39
CA GLY A 283 -12.13 13.41 6.61
C GLY A 283 -11.03 12.38 6.81
N GLY A 284 -10.82 11.56 5.79
CA GLY A 284 -9.84 10.48 5.81
C GLY A 284 -10.36 9.16 6.41
N PHE A 285 -9.48 8.18 6.46
CA PHE A 285 -9.70 6.90 7.13
C PHE A 285 -8.79 6.81 8.34
N GLY A 286 -9.36 6.48 9.49
CA GLY A 286 -8.67 6.54 10.78
C GLY A 286 -9.35 5.69 11.82
N GLU A 287 -9.00 5.94 13.07
CA GLU A 287 -9.57 5.28 14.22
C GLU A 287 -10.62 6.17 14.91
N GLN A 288 -11.79 5.62 15.21
CA GLN A 288 -12.77 6.21 16.12
C GLN A 288 -13.28 5.13 17.05
N GLU A 289 -13.23 5.36 18.37
CA GLU A 289 -13.77 4.45 19.39
C GLU A 289 -13.23 3.01 19.23
N GLY A 290 -11.93 2.87 18.95
CA GLY A 290 -11.26 1.58 18.75
C GLY A 290 -11.60 0.88 17.43
N ARG A 291 -12.31 1.54 16.50
CA ARG A 291 -12.68 0.97 15.20
C ARG A 291 -12.10 1.78 14.04
N HIS A 292 -11.51 1.05 13.08
CA HIS A 292 -11.04 1.65 11.84
C HIS A 292 -12.22 2.00 10.95
N CYS A 293 -12.39 3.28 10.67
CA CYS A 293 -13.51 3.77 9.90
C CYS A 293 -13.18 5.07 9.17
N ARG A 294 -14.09 5.46 8.29
CA ARG A 294 -14.09 6.80 7.70
C ARG A 294 -14.36 7.84 8.78
N VAL A 295 -13.54 8.89 8.85
CA VAL A 295 -13.62 9.84 9.95
C VAL A 295 -14.50 11.03 9.63
N ARG A 296 -15.58 11.19 10.41
CA ARG A 296 -16.55 12.29 10.27
C ARG A 296 -16.30 13.45 11.24
N LYS A 297 -15.49 13.25 12.27
CA LYS A 297 -15.11 14.33 13.18
C LYS A 297 -14.03 15.21 12.53
N PHE A 298 -14.21 16.51 12.65
CA PHE A 298 -13.16 17.49 12.38
C PHE A 298 -12.13 17.43 13.51
N HIS A 299 -10.88 17.68 13.19
CA HIS A 299 -9.81 17.77 14.17
C HIS A 299 -9.19 19.15 14.08
N LEU A 300 -9.16 19.85 15.21
CA LEU A 300 -8.58 21.16 15.36
C LEU A 300 -7.28 21.01 16.14
N LEU A 301 -6.19 21.53 15.60
CA LEU A 301 -4.92 21.61 16.28
C LEU A 301 -4.65 23.10 16.56
N SER A 302 -4.71 23.47 17.83
CA SER A 302 -4.52 24.86 18.28
C SER A 302 -3.20 25.01 19.01
N ARG A 303 -2.48 26.10 18.76
CA ARG A 303 -1.24 26.42 19.45
C ARG A 303 -1.53 26.74 20.92
N TYR A 304 -0.89 26.01 21.83
CA TYR A 304 -1.02 26.21 23.27
C TYR A 304 0.07 27.12 23.81
N CYS A 305 1.31 26.93 23.33
CA CYS A 305 2.45 27.80 23.57
C CYS A 305 3.40 27.77 22.35
N ASP A 306 4.53 28.46 22.43
CA ASP A 306 5.47 28.61 21.30
C ASP A 306 5.93 27.28 20.69
N PHE A 307 5.91 26.17 21.44
CA PHE A 307 6.42 24.87 20.98
C PHE A 307 5.40 23.73 21.07
N GLU A 308 4.20 23.97 21.58
CA GLU A 308 3.20 22.92 21.82
C GLU A 308 1.88 23.20 21.12
N TRP A 309 1.32 22.13 20.56
CA TRP A 309 0.00 22.13 19.95
C TRP A 309 -0.95 21.20 20.69
N LYS A 310 -2.18 21.67 20.90
CA LYS A 310 -3.26 20.91 21.55
C LYS A 310 -4.30 20.51 20.51
N GLY A 311 -4.63 19.22 20.47
CA GLY A 311 -5.64 18.67 19.56
C GLY A 311 -7.03 18.60 20.23
N ASN A 312 -8.06 19.01 19.50
CA ASN A 312 -9.48 18.88 19.88
C ASN A 312 -10.30 18.29 18.72
N GLN A 313 -11.41 17.61 19.02
CA GLN A 313 -12.34 17.09 18.02
C GLN A 313 -13.63 17.91 18.01
N LEU A 314 -14.08 18.29 16.80
CA LEU A 314 -15.32 19.01 16.60
C LEU A 314 -16.31 18.15 15.81
N CYS A 315 -17.59 18.32 16.13
CA CYS A 315 -18.69 17.77 15.33
C CYS A 315 -19.27 18.88 14.45
N SER A 316 -19.81 18.52 13.28
CA SER A 316 -20.63 19.45 12.50
C SER A 316 -21.90 19.82 13.27
N TRP A 317 -22.28 21.09 13.27
CA TRP A 317 -23.51 21.58 13.87
C TRP A 317 -24.47 22.11 12.77
N GLY A 318 -25.78 21.93 12.97
CA GLY A 318 -26.83 22.57 12.17
C GLY A 318 -27.61 21.65 11.21
N THR A 319 -28.62 22.22 10.55
CA THR A 319 -29.54 21.58 9.59
C THR A 319 -29.07 21.66 8.13
N GLY A 320 -27.81 22.06 7.89
CA GLY A 320 -27.22 22.21 6.56
C GLY A 320 -26.83 20.89 5.88
N ALA A 321 -25.85 20.94 4.96
CA ALA A 321 -25.33 19.75 4.30
C ALA A 321 -24.58 18.85 5.29
N GLN A 322 -24.70 17.53 5.18
CA GLN A 322 -24.03 16.61 6.10
C GLN A 322 -22.59 16.33 5.67
N TRP A 323 -21.63 16.50 6.60
CA TRP A 323 -20.26 16.06 6.37
C TRP A 323 -20.17 14.54 6.24
N ASP A 324 -19.69 14.08 5.10
CA ASP A 324 -19.67 12.66 4.73
C ASP A 324 -18.41 11.89 5.19
N GLY A 325 -17.38 12.63 5.62
CA GLY A 325 -16.07 12.08 6.02
C GLY A 325 -15.19 11.64 4.85
N ARG A 326 -15.43 12.14 3.63
CA ARG A 326 -14.71 11.76 2.40
C ARG A 326 -13.19 11.69 2.54
N LEU A 327 -12.58 10.81 1.73
CA LEU A 327 -11.13 10.66 1.63
C LEU A 327 -10.61 11.30 0.34
N TYR A 328 -9.36 11.76 0.36
CA TYR A 328 -8.64 12.26 -0.83
C TYR A 328 -9.35 13.40 -1.57
N HIS A 329 -10.08 14.21 -0.79
CA HIS A 329 -10.55 15.53 -1.18
C HIS A 329 -9.41 16.54 -0.97
N THR A 330 -9.58 17.75 -1.47
CA THR A 330 -8.72 18.87 -1.12
C THR A 330 -9.46 19.84 -0.21
N MET A 331 -8.70 20.60 0.58
CA MET A 331 -9.18 21.70 1.39
C MET A 331 -8.40 22.95 1.04
N THR A 332 -9.09 24.06 0.79
CA THR A 332 -8.43 25.34 0.52
C THR A 332 -9.04 26.44 1.38
N ARG A 333 -8.19 27.17 2.10
CA ARG A 333 -8.60 28.31 2.92
C ARG A 333 -9.02 29.46 2.02
N LEU A 334 -10.22 29.99 2.25
CA LEU A 334 -10.70 31.21 1.59
C LEU A 334 -10.53 32.44 2.49
N SER A 335 -10.75 32.24 3.79
CA SER A 335 -10.54 33.21 4.87
C SER A 335 -10.29 32.46 6.18
N ASP A 336 -10.03 33.17 7.27
CA ASP A 336 -9.81 32.60 8.61
C ASP A 336 -11.02 31.80 9.13
N THR A 337 -12.20 32.00 8.53
CA THR A 337 -13.47 31.37 8.93
C THR A 337 -14.11 30.56 7.82
N GLN A 338 -13.47 30.43 6.65
CA GLN A 338 -14.05 29.74 5.50
C GLN A 338 -13.04 28.83 4.82
N VAL A 339 -13.41 27.57 4.65
CA VAL A 339 -12.64 26.56 3.92
C VAL A 339 -13.50 25.92 2.86
N LEU A 340 -12.98 25.84 1.63
CA LEU A 340 -13.61 25.11 0.54
C LEU A 340 -13.11 23.67 0.51
N VAL A 341 -14.01 22.72 0.27
CA VAL A 341 -13.71 21.29 0.09
C VAL A 341 -14.14 20.84 -1.30
N LEU A 342 -13.20 20.26 -2.04
CA LEU A 342 -13.42 19.81 -3.42
C LEU A 342 -13.13 18.32 -3.61
N GLY A 343 -14.03 17.67 -4.37
CA GLY A 343 -13.96 16.26 -4.74
C GLY A 343 -13.83 15.31 -3.55
N GLY A 344 -13.09 14.22 -3.75
CA GLY A 344 -12.91 13.13 -2.79
C GLY A 344 -13.77 11.90 -3.11
N ARG A 345 -13.72 10.91 -2.22
CA ARG A 345 -14.49 9.67 -2.39
C ARG A 345 -14.98 9.08 -1.07
N LEU A 346 -16.08 8.35 -1.16
CA LEU A 346 -16.67 7.56 -0.07
C LEU A 346 -16.25 6.10 -0.15
N SER A 347 -16.08 5.57 -1.36
CA SER A 347 -15.54 4.25 -1.66
C SER A 347 -14.73 4.33 -2.97
N PRO A 348 -13.92 3.32 -3.33
CA PRO A 348 -13.22 3.32 -4.61
C PRO A 348 -14.12 3.46 -5.85
N VAL A 349 -15.43 3.18 -5.71
CA VAL A 349 -16.43 3.25 -6.79
C VAL A 349 -17.51 4.31 -6.50
N THR A 350 -17.41 5.04 -5.39
CA THR A 350 -18.40 6.03 -4.97
C THR A 350 -17.68 7.36 -4.75
N PRO A 351 -17.71 8.26 -5.73
CA PRO A 351 -17.16 9.60 -5.59
C PRO A 351 -17.94 10.38 -4.53
N ALA A 352 -17.29 11.36 -3.92
CA ALA A 352 -17.99 12.35 -3.14
C ALA A 352 -18.48 13.45 -4.09
N LEU A 353 -19.69 13.97 -3.84
CA LEU A 353 -20.34 14.94 -4.71
C LEU A 353 -20.39 16.31 -4.02
N GLY A 354 -20.55 17.35 -4.85
CA GLY A 354 -20.75 18.73 -4.42
C GLY A 354 -19.47 19.43 -3.95
N ILE A 355 -19.52 20.76 -4.05
CA ILE A 355 -18.54 21.69 -3.49
C ILE A 355 -19.04 22.05 -2.09
N LEU A 356 -18.29 21.67 -1.05
CA LEU A 356 -18.68 22.01 0.32
C LEU A 356 -17.90 23.22 0.80
N GLN A 357 -18.58 24.11 1.52
CA GLN A 357 -17.95 25.15 2.29
C GLN A 357 -18.09 24.83 3.78
N LEU A 358 -16.99 24.91 4.50
CA LEU A 358 -16.93 24.81 5.96
C LEU A 358 -16.84 26.23 6.51
N LEU A 359 -17.86 26.64 7.27
CA LEU A 359 -17.92 27.94 7.94
C LEU A 359 -17.68 27.76 9.44
N PHE A 360 -16.80 28.60 9.98
CA PHE A 360 -16.43 28.60 11.39
C PHE A 360 -16.99 29.84 12.07
N CYS A 361 -17.80 29.62 13.10
CA CYS A 361 -18.29 30.68 13.98
C CYS A 361 -17.62 30.52 15.35
N LYS A 362 -17.03 31.59 15.85
CA LYS A 362 -16.63 31.67 17.27
C LYS A 362 -17.91 31.78 18.10
N SER A 363 -18.07 30.96 19.14
CA SER A 363 -19.14 31.18 20.11
C SER A 363 -18.94 32.53 20.82
N GLU A 364 -20.00 33.08 21.42
CA GLU A 364 -19.96 34.35 22.15
C GLU A 364 -18.99 34.33 23.36
N GLY A 365 -18.49 33.15 23.76
CA GLY A 365 -17.40 32.98 24.73
C GLY A 365 -16.03 32.95 24.04
N ASN A 366 -15.07 33.74 24.52
CA ASN A 366 -13.71 33.85 24.00
C ASN A 366 -12.83 32.57 24.12
N ASN A 367 -13.41 31.39 24.32
CA ASN A 367 -12.68 30.13 24.39
C ASN A 367 -12.46 29.53 22.98
N PRO A 368 -11.21 29.20 22.59
CA PRO A 368 -10.92 28.53 21.32
C PRO A 368 -11.50 27.11 21.22
N GLU A 369 -12.02 26.55 22.32
CA GLU A 369 -12.66 25.23 22.35
C GLU A 369 -14.14 25.24 21.88
N ASP A 370 -14.76 26.42 21.75
CA ASP A 370 -16.17 26.56 21.35
C ASP A 370 -16.34 26.94 19.86
N LEU A 371 -15.55 26.31 18.98
CA LEU A 371 -15.65 26.50 17.53
C LEU A 371 -16.68 25.53 16.95
N ASN A 372 -17.75 26.07 16.37
CA ASN A 372 -18.73 25.28 15.63
C ASN A 372 -18.43 25.29 14.13
N VAL A 373 -18.61 24.13 13.49
CA VAL A 373 -18.44 23.97 12.04
C VAL A 373 -19.80 23.79 11.38
N THR A 374 -20.18 24.74 10.53
CA THR A 374 -21.35 24.62 9.66
C THR A 374 -20.89 24.18 8.28
N VAL A 375 -21.60 23.23 7.68
CA VAL A 375 -21.29 22.71 6.35
C VAL A 375 -22.40 23.10 5.39
N THR A 376 -22.05 23.79 4.32
CA THR A 376 -22.98 24.24 3.28
C THR A 376 -22.54 23.74 1.90
N ASN A 377 -23.49 23.51 1.00
CA ASN A 377 -23.19 23.29 -0.41
C ASN A 377 -23.18 24.66 -1.10
N VAL A 378 -22.14 24.94 -1.88
CA VAL A 378 -21.95 26.24 -2.54
C VAL A 378 -21.79 26.15 -4.06
N GLY A 379 -21.93 24.94 -4.62
CA GLY A 379 -21.95 24.71 -6.06
C GLY A 379 -23.37 24.46 -6.59
N PRO A 380 -23.55 24.41 -7.92
CA PRO A 380 -24.81 24.00 -8.52
C PRO A 380 -25.20 22.59 -8.04
N GLU A 381 -26.51 22.35 -7.83
CA GLU A 381 -27.03 21.10 -7.21
C GLU A 381 -26.63 19.82 -7.97
N GLU A 382 -26.29 19.92 -9.26
CA GLU A 382 -25.91 18.82 -10.14
C GLU A 382 -24.47 18.94 -10.70
N ASP A 383 -23.55 19.53 -9.95
CA ASP A 383 -22.18 19.69 -10.42
C ASP A 383 -21.39 18.36 -10.40
N SER A 384 -21.59 17.55 -11.44
CA SER A 384 -20.88 16.30 -11.70
C SER A 384 -19.45 16.51 -12.21
N THR A 385 -19.06 17.76 -12.52
CA THR A 385 -17.78 18.09 -13.17
C THR A 385 -16.57 17.63 -12.36
N LEU A 386 -16.69 17.54 -11.02
CA LEU A 386 -15.62 17.12 -10.13
C LEU A 386 -15.92 15.84 -9.32
N SER A 387 -16.49 14.83 -9.97
CA SER A 387 -16.48 13.46 -9.43
C SER A 387 -15.06 12.85 -9.48
N ARG A 388 -14.13 13.41 -8.69
CA ARG A 388 -12.71 13.03 -8.70
C ARG A 388 -12.08 13.00 -7.31
N TRP A 389 -11.02 12.21 -7.15
CA TRP A 389 -10.22 12.14 -5.91
C TRP A 389 -8.73 12.01 -6.23
N ARG A 390 -7.87 12.24 -5.23
CA ARG A 390 -6.39 12.24 -5.42
C ARG A 390 -5.93 13.25 -6.50
N HIS A 391 -6.73 14.27 -6.75
CA HIS A 391 -6.36 15.46 -7.53
C HIS A 391 -5.66 16.46 -6.62
N SER A 392 -5.15 17.55 -7.20
CA SER A 392 -4.70 18.71 -6.44
C SER A 392 -5.61 19.92 -6.70
N THR A 393 -5.64 20.83 -5.73
CA THR A 393 -6.19 22.17 -5.91
C THR A 393 -5.17 23.18 -5.43
N THR A 394 -4.94 24.23 -6.19
CA THR A 394 -3.94 25.25 -5.88
C THR A 394 -4.49 26.63 -6.20
N GLU A 395 -4.28 27.59 -5.29
CA GLU A 395 -4.65 28.99 -5.54
C GLU A 395 -3.71 29.57 -6.60
N VAL A 396 -4.32 30.15 -7.64
CA VAL A 396 -3.65 30.87 -8.72
C VAL A 396 -4.33 32.22 -8.93
N SER A 397 -3.59 33.17 -9.51
CA SER A 397 -4.06 34.54 -9.73
C SER A 397 -4.05 34.88 -11.21
N TYR A 398 -5.14 35.47 -11.69
CA TYR A 398 -5.28 35.96 -13.06
C TYR A 398 -6.13 37.23 -13.06
N GLU A 399 -5.70 38.29 -13.75
CA GLU A 399 -6.38 39.60 -13.78
C GLU A 399 -6.78 40.15 -12.39
N ASN A 400 -5.87 40.05 -11.41
CA ASN A 400 -6.08 40.44 -10.01
C ASN A 400 -7.23 39.71 -9.30
N GLN A 401 -7.71 38.59 -9.87
CA GLN A 401 -8.72 37.72 -9.28
C GLN A 401 -8.09 36.39 -8.88
N ARG A 402 -8.70 35.73 -7.89
CA ARG A 402 -8.24 34.45 -7.33
C ARG A 402 -9.05 33.30 -7.89
N TYR A 403 -8.36 32.25 -8.29
CA TYR A 403 -8.94 31.03 -8.80
C TYR A 403 -8.36 29.82 -8.07
N LEU A 404 -9.16 28.77 -7.92
CA LEU A 404 -8.65 27.46 -7.58
C LEU A 404 -8.44 26.67 -8.86
N PHE A 405 -7.16 26.42 -9.14
CA PHE A 405 -6.74 25.54 -10.22
C PHE A 405 -6.84 24.09 -9.75
N VAL A 406 -7.64 23.29 -10.45
CA VAL A 406 -7.83 21.86 -10.20
C VAL A 406 -7.09 21.08 -11.28
N TYR A 407 -6.25 20.12 -10.91
CA TYR A 407 -5.51 19.31 -11.88
C TYR A 407 -5.58 17.81 -11.58
N GLY A 408 -5.83 17.03 -12.64
CA GLY A 408 -5.73 15.58 -12.64
C GLY A 408 -6.63 14.87 -11.62
N GLY A 409 -6.12 13.76 -11.07
CA GLY A 409 -6.83 12.89 -10.14
C GLY A 409 -7.35 11.60 -10.77
N ARG A 410 -8.37 11.01 -10.15
CA ARG A 410 -9.02 9.77 -10.59
C ARG A 410 -10.52 9.94 -10.54
N SER A 411 -11.25 9.28 -11.43
CA SER A 411 -12.70 9.15 -11.37
C SER A 411 -13.11 7.67 -11.40
N VAL A 412 -14.41 7.41 -11.36
CA VAL A 412 -14.94 6.04 -11.54
C VAL A 412 -14.73 5.57 -12.99
N ALA A 413 -14.83 6.49 -13.96
CA ALA A 413 -14.73 6.21 -15.38
C ALA A 413 -13.28 6.13 -15.87
N GLU A 414 -12.40 6.97 -15.32
CA GLU A 414 -11.02 7.12 -15.79
C GLU A 414 -10.03 6.99 -14.63
N PRO A 415 -9.06 6.06 -14.72
CA PRO A 415 -8.14 5.78 -13.62
C PRO A 415 -7.14 6.90 -13.37
N VAL A 416 -6.81 7.71 -14.39
CA VAL A 416 -5.83 8.79 -14.36
C VAL A 416 -6.34 9.95 -15.23
N LEU A 417 -6.65 11.08 -14.62
CA LEU A 417 -7.17 12.28 -15.30
C LEU A 417 -6.02 13.21 -15.72
N SER A 418 -6.17 13.89 -16.85
CA SER A 418 -5.24 14.90 -17.40
C SER A 418 -5.84 16.29 -17.54
N ASP A 419 -7.13 16.43 -17.24
CA ASP A 419 -7.85 17.68 -17.39
C ASP A 419 -7.58 18.66 -16.24
N TRP A 420 -7.88 19.93 -16.52
CA TRP A 420 -7.80 21.01 -15.55
C TRP A 420 -9.03 21.90 -15.58
N HIS A 421 -9.29 22.55 -14.44
CA HIS A 421 -10.42 23.46 -14.26
C HIS A 421 -10.03 24.66 -13.40
N PHE A 422 -10.67 25.79 -13.65
CA PHE A 422 -10.52 26.99 -12.83
C PHE A 422 -11.85 27.31 -12.15
N LEU A 423 -11.85 27.31 -10.82
CA LEU A 423 -12.99 27.77 -10.03
C LEU A 423 -12.74 29.20 -9.58
N HIS A 424 -13.59 30.14 -9.98
CA HIS A 424 -13.49 31.51 -9.50
C HIS A 424 -13.89 31.58 -8.03
N VAL A 425 -12.97 32.03 -7.16
CA VAL A 425 -13.14 31.96 -5.70
C VAL A 425 -14.25 32.89 -5.19
N GLY A 426 -14.53 34.00 -5.88
CA GLY A 426 -15.57 34.93 -5.43
C GLY A 426 -17.00 34.50 -5.78
N THR A 427 -17.19 33.84 -6.92
CA THR A 427 -18.52 33.50 -7.46
C THR A 427 -18.84 32.02 -7.37
N MET A 428 -17.85 31.17 -7.03
CA MET A 428 -17.94 29.72 -7.09
C MET A 428 -18.37 29.17 -8.45
N ALA A 429 -18.05 29.91 -9.53
CA ALA A 429 -18.34 29.51 -10.89
C ALA A 429 -17.11 28.92 -11.57
N TRP A 430 -17.30 27.83 -12.31
CA TRP A 430 -16.29 27.30 -13.23
C TRP A 430 -16.09 28.27 -14.39
N VAL A 431 -14.84 28.60 -14.66
CA VAL A 431 -14.46 29.48 -15.76
C VAL A 431 -13.43 28.81 -16.66
N ARG A 432 -13.32 29.32 -17.89
CA ARG A 432 -12.26 28.95 -18.82
C ARG A 432 -11.26 30.08 -18.88
N ILE A 433 -10.02 29.77 -18.51
CA ILE A 433 -8.86 30.65 -18.70
C ILE A 433 -7.96 29.98 -19.73
N PRO A 434 -7.46 30.70 -20.75
CA PRO A 434 -6.54 30.11 -21.73
C PRO A 434 -5.29 29.54 -21.06
N VAL A 435 -4.90 28.34 -21.50
CA VAL A 435 -3.66 27.68 -21.07
C VAL A 435 -2.91 27.23 -22.31
N GLU A 436 -1.66 27.68 -22.43
CA GLU A 436 -0.76 27.37 -23.55
C GLU A 436 0.39 26.44 -23.09
N GLY A 437 1.26 26.04 -24.02
CA GLY A 437 2.45 25.25 -23.74
C GLY A 437 2.24 23.74 -23.73
N GLU A 438 3.27 23.01 -23.33
CA GLU A 438 3.24 21.54 -23.29
C GLU A 438 2.49 21.05 -22.05
N VAL A 439 1.29 20.52 -22.29
CA VAL A 439 0.42 20.00 -21.25
C VAL A 439 1.09 18.81 -20.55
N PRO A 440 1.18 18.82 -19.21
CA PRO A 440 1.71 17.69 -18.46
C PRO A 440 0.87 16.44 -18.69
N GLU A 441 1.48 15.25 -18.60
CA GLU A 441 0.69 14.02 -18.66
C GLU A 441 -0.32 13.93 -17.51
N GLY A 442 -1.39 13.16 -17.76
CA GLY A 442 -2.39 12.83 -16.77
C GLY A 442 -1.78 12.15 -15.55
N ARG A 443 -2.22 12.55 -14.36
CA ARG A 443 -1.63 12.08 -13.12
C ARG A 443 -2.57 12.17 -11.93
N HIS A 444 -2.31 11.34 -10.92
CA HIS A 444 -2.99 11.43 -9.63
C HIS A 444 -2.02 11.25 -8.47
N SER A 445 -2.42 11.68 -7.26
CA SER A 445 -1.56 11.60 -6.06
C SER A 445 -0.22 12.31 -6.24
N HIS A 446 -0.17 13.25 -7.16
CA HIS A 446 0.88 14.25 -7.22
C HIS A 446 0.67 15.25 -6.08
N SER A 447 1.67 16.06 -5.84
CA SER A 447 1.55 17.23 -4.96
C SER A 447 1.53 18.50 -5.81
N ALA A 448 0.96 19.57 -5.27
CA ALA A 448 0.97 20.87 -5.90
C ALA A 448 1.03 21.97 -4.84
N CYS A 449 1.62 23.10 -5.21
CA CYS A 449 1.71 24.28 -4.35
C CYS A 449 1.73 25.56 -5.20
N SER A 450 1.28 26.67 -4.60
CA SER A 450 1.26 27.96 -5.29
C SER A 450 2.68 28.53 -5.38
N CYS A 451 3.01 29.12 -6.53
CA CYS A 451 4.30 29.76 -6.75
C CYS A 451 4.12 30.95 -7.71
N GLN A 452 4.50 32.15 -7.29
CA GLN A 452 4.50 33.36 -8.13
C GLN A 452 3.15 33.60 -8.87
N GLY A 453 2.02 33.36 -8.19
CA GLY A 453 0.67 33.50 -8.77
C GLY A 453 0.22 32.34 -9.66
N GLY A 454 1.09 31.36 -9.92
CA GLY A 454 0.82 30.12 -10.64
C GLY A 454 0.81 28.89 -9.74
N ALA A 455 0.90 27.71 -10.36
CA ALA A 455 0.90 26.43 -9.65
C ALA A 455 2.06 25.53 -10.08
N LEU A 456 2.82 25.02 -9.11
CA LEU A 456 3.78 23.95 -9.32
C LEU A 456 3.09 22.60 -9.11
N ILE A 457 3.30 21.64 -10.01
CA ILE A 457 2.88 20.25 -9.83
C ILE A 457 4.10 19.33 -9.88
N ALA A 458 4.16 18.36 -8.96
CA ALA A 458 5.32 17.48 -8.83
C ALA A 458 4.93 16.00 -8.64
N GLY A 459 5.61 15.14 -9.39
CA GLY A 459 5.47 13.68 -9.31
C GLY A 459 4.04 13.17 -9.51
N GLY A 460 3.64 12.19 -8.69
CA GLY A 460 2.37 11.47 -8.81
C GLY A 460 2.52 10.15 -9.56
N LEU A 461 1.40 9.46 -9.80
CA LEU A 461 1.33 8.32 -10.72
C LEU A 461 0.79 8.80 -12.06
N GLY A 462 1.52 8.50 -13.14
CA GLY A 462 1.15 8.82 -14.52
C GLY A 462 0.16 7.84 -15.13
N ALA A 463 -0.04 7.92 -16.44
CA ALA A 463 -1.03 7.10 -17.18
C ALA A 463 -0.77 5.59 -17.07
N SER A 464 0.49 5.18 -16.92
CA SER A 464 0.92 3.78 -16.72
C SER A 464 0.80 3.30 -15.26
N GLU A 465 0.24 4.11 -14.36
CA GLU A 465 0.29 3.94 -12.90
C GLU A 465 1.75 3.85 -12.33
N GLU A 466 2.74 4.36 -13.06
CA GLU A 466 4.12 4.48 -12.61
C GLU A 466 4.41 5.83 -11.94
N PRO A 467 5.26 5.88 -10.89
CA PRO A 467 5.66 7.13 -10.26
C PRO A 467 6.43 8.04 -11.22
N LEU A 468 6.11 9.34 -11.19
CA LEU A 468 6.74 10.37 -12.01
C LEU A 468 7.79 11.16 -11.19
N SER A 469 8.85 11.61 -11.86
CA SER A 469 9.84 12.58 -11.36
C SER A 469 9.70 13.98 -11.96
N SER A 470 8.77 14.16 -12.91
CA SER A 470 8.57 15.43 -13.58
C SER A 470 8.03 16.51 -12.62
N VAL A 471 8.45 17.75 -12.83
CA VAL A 471 7.91 18.96 -12.19
C VAL A 471 7.53 19.95 -13.28
N TYR A 472 6.31 20.49 -13.19
CA TYR A 472 5.80 21.48 -14.13
C TYR A 472 5.34 22.72 -13.38
N PHE A 473 5.47 23.87 -14.03
CA PHE A 473 4.96 25.15 -13.57
C PHE A 473 3.87 25.65 -14.51
N LEU A 474 2.67 25.84 -13.96
CA LEU A 474 1.61 26.61 -14.60
C LEU A 474 1.88 28.08 -14.32
N LYS A 475 2.56 28.75 -15.24
CA LYS A 475 3.03 30.12 -15.08
C LYS A 475 2.00 31.13 -15.57
N PRO A 476 1.69 32.18 -14.81
CA PRO A 476 0.83 33.26 -15.29
C PRO A 476 1.45 34.01 -16.47
N ILE A 477 0.64 34.31 -17.49
CA ILE A 477 0.97 35.18 -18.62
C ILE A 477 -0.11 36.24 -18.83
N SER A 478 0.11 37.20 -19.73
CA SER A 478 -0.81 38.31 -19.95
C SER A 478 -2.24 37.89 -20.31
N CYS A 479 -2.40 36.76 -21.02
CA CYS A 479 -3.69 36.27 -21.52
C CYS A 479 -4.07 34.89 -20.93
N GLY A 480 -3.57 34.53 -19.75
CA GLY A 480 -3.92 33.28 -19.08
C GLY A 480 -2.73 32.64 -18.39
N PHE A 481 -2.47 31.37 -18.70
CA PHE A 481 -1.33 30.63 -18.18
C PHE A 481 -0.57 29.90 -19.30
N ILE A 482 0.69 29.55 -19.03
CA ILE A 482 1.50 28.67 -19.88
C ILE A 482 2.12 27.56 -19.04
N TRP A 483 2.10 26.33 -19.55
CA TRP A 483 2.83 25.22 -18.97
C TRP A 483 4.31 25.28 -19.33
N GLU A 484 5.17 25.25 -18.32
CA GLU A 484 6.62 25.12 -18.45
C GLU A 484 7.10 23.87 -17.70
N SER A 485 7.83 22.98 -18.38
CA SER A 485 8.53 21.87 -17.71
C SER A 485 9.79 22.40 -17.03
N ILE A 486 9.98 22.07 -15.74
CA ILE A 486 11.20 22.42 -15.02
C ILE A 486 12.20 21.29 -15.20
N VAL A 487 13.32 21.59 -15.86
CA VAL A 487 14.44 20.65 -15.98
C VAL A 487 15.16 20.57 -14.65
N ILE A 488 15.17 19.38 -14.05
CA ILE A 488 15.77 19.14 -12.74
C ILE A 488 16.98 18.21 -12.87
N GLN A 489 18.10 18.61 -12.29
CA GLN A 489 19.36 17.87 -12.32
C GLN A 489 20.03 17.82 -10.94
N PRO A 490 20.39 16.64 -10.42
CA PRO A 490 20.02 15.32 -10.92
C PRO A 490 18.49 15.12 -10.88
N PRO A 491 17.92 14.16 -11.64
CA PRO A 491 16.49 13.87 -11.57
C PRO A 491 16.06 13.50 -10.15
N ILE A 492 14.90 14.00 -9.72
CA ILE A 492 14.35 13.64 -8.41
C ILE A 492 13.89 12.17 -8.40
N THR A 493 13.88 11.57 -7.22
CA THR A 493 13.33 10.21 -7.06
C THR A 493 11.83 10.20 -7.38
N PRO A 494 11.37 9.42 -8.39
CA PRO A 494 9.95 9.35 -8.73
C PRO A 494 9.08 8.90 -7.56
N ARG A 495 8.02 9.65 -7.24
CA ARG A 495 7.20 9.43 -6.03
C ARG A 495 5.76 9.92 -6.16
N TYR A 496 4.87 9.33 -5.37
CA TYR A 496 3.47 9.73 -5.26
C TYR A 496 2.99 9.77 -3.80
N SER A 497 1.83 10.38 -3.54
CA SER A 497 1.25 10.51 -2.19
C SER A 497 2.16 11.27 -1.19
N HIS A 498 3.03 12.14 -1.72
CA HIS A 498 3.89 13.08 -1.00
C HIS A 498 3.23 14.46 -0.90
N THR A 499 3.84 15.38 -0.17
CA THR A 499 3.39 16.78 -0.05
C THR A 499 4.44 17.74 -0.63
N ALA A 500 4.02 18.94 -1.06
CA ALA A 500 4.90 19.95 -1.66
C ALA A 500 4.73 21.33 -1.04
N HIS A 501 5.85 22.04 -0.87
CA HIS A 501 5.89 23.41 -0.33
C HIS A 501 6.98 24.23 -1.01
N VAL A 502 6.74 25.53 -1.21
CA VAL A 502 7.79 26.47 -1.63
C VAL A 502 8.23 27.29 -0.43
N VAL A 503 9.54 27.29 -0.15
CA VAL A 503 10.17 28.12 0.89
C VAL A 503 11.45 28.72 0.32
N SER A 504 11.57 30.05 0.41
CA SER A 504 12.77 30.79 -0.02
C SER A 504 13.29 30.42 -1.42
N GLY A 505 12.39 30.29 -2.40
CA GLY A 505 12.73 29.93 -3.78
C GLY A 505 13.07 28.46 -4.02
N LYS A 506 12.91 27.61 -3.01
CA LYS A 506 13.14 26.16 -3.10
C LYS A 506 11.82 25.40 -2.97
N LEU A 507 11.64 24.37 -3.79
CA LEU A 507 10.53 23.42 -3.73
C LEU A 507 10.93 22.21 -2.88
N LEU A 508 10.17 21.94 -1.84
CA LEU A 508 10.34 20.80 -0.94
C LEU A 508 9.29 19.74 -1.26
N LEU A 509 9.72 18.51 -1.50
CA LEU A 509 8.86 17.33 -1.66
C LEU A 509 9.06 16.38 -0.48
N VAL A 510 8.02 16.15 0.31
CA VAL A 510 8.14 15.48 1.61
C VAL A 510 7.39 14.15 1.63
N GLY A 511 8.12 13.08 1.94
CA GLY A 511 7.59 11.73 2.04
C GLY A 511 7.12 11.15 0.71
N GLY A 512 6.04 10.38 0.78
CA GLY A 512 5.43 9.67 -0.35
C GLY A 512 5.74 8.19 -0.38
N VAL A 513 5.43 7.59 -1.52
CA VAL A 513 5.74 6.20 -1.87
C VAL A 513 6.53 6.19 -3.17
N TRP A 514 7.52 5.30 -3.22
CA TRP A 514 8.25 4.94 -4.42
C TRP A 514 8.26 3.43 -4.60
N ILE A 515 8.53 2.96 -5.82
CA ILE A 515 8.47 1.53 -6.17
C ILE A 515 9.88 0.97 -6.46
N HIS A 516 10.80 1.80 -6.95
CA HIS A 516 12.07 1.36 -7.55
C HIS A 516 13.33 1.68 -6.72
N SER A 517 13.19 2.00 -5.42
CA SER A 517 14.30 2.43 -4.55
C SER A 517 14.48 1.54 -3.31
N SER A 518 15.73 1.46 -2.85
CA SER A 518 16.20 0.66 -1.71
C SER A 518 16.00 1.32 -0.33
N SER A 519 15.66 2.61 -0.26
CA SER A 519 15.42 3.34 1.01
C SER A 519 13.94 3.73 1.19
N VAL A 520 13.59 4.71 2.04
CA VAL A 520 12.26 5.36 2.08
C VAL A 520 12.39 6.88 1.85
N PRO A 521 11.39 7.57 1.23
CA PRO A 521 11.54 8.98 0.90
C PRO A 521 11.57 9.84 2.16
N GLY A 522 12.66 10.59 2.31
CA GLY A 522 12.74 11.72 3.22
C GLY A 522 12.20 12.98 2.56
N VAL A 523 13.09 13.93 2.30
CA VAL A 523 12.76 15.24 1.72
C VAL A 523 13.62 15.48 0.48
N THR A 524 13.00 15.81 -0.64
CA THR A 524 13.71 16.35 -1.81
C THR A 524 13.62 17.86 -1.80
N VAL A 525 14.75 18.54 -2.00
CA VAL A 525 14.82 19.99 -2.11
C VAL A 525 15.28 20.34 -3.52
N ILE A 526 14.50 21.15 -4.23
CA ILE A 526 14.79 21.59 -5.58
C ILE A 526 14.94 23.11 -5.56
N ASP A 527 16.07 23.62 -6.03
CA ASP A 527 16.25 25.04 -6.22
C ASP A 527 15.58 25.48 -7.52
N LEU A 528 14.54 26.30 -7.44
CA LEU A 528 13.71 26.65 -8.61
C LEU A 528 14.43 27.58 -9.59
N SER A 529 15.51 28.24 -9.17
CA SER A 529 16.29 29.14 -10.02
C SER A 529 17.33 28.39 -10.85
N THR A 530 17.91 27.33 -10.30
CA THR A 530 19.00 26.57 -10.94
C THR A 530 18.56 25.21 -11.47
N GLY A 531 17.43 24.68 -11.00
CA GLY A 531 16.98 23.31 -11.28
C GLY A 531 17.77 22.25 -10.51
N LEU A 532 18.65 22.63 -9.57
CA LEU A 532 19.44 21.66 -8.81
C LEU A 532 18.58 20.95 -7.76
N SER A 533 18.70 19.62 -7.67
CA SER A 533 17.99 18.82 -6.65
C SER A 533 18.92 18.13 -5.67
N PHE A 534 18.43 17.98 -4.44
CA PHE A 534 19.13 17.34 -3.33
C PHE A 534 18.15 16.48 -2.52
N GLU A 535 18.55 15.27 -2.17
CA GLU A 535 17.77 14.39 -1.30
C GLU A 535 18.29 14.49 0.15
N TYR A 536 17.37 14.51 1.11
CA TYR A 536 17.65 14.58 2.54
C TYR A 536 16.92 13.45 3.26
N ARG A 537 17.50 12.93 4.34
CA ARG A 537 16.78 11.98 5.20
C ARG A 537 15.99 12.76 6.24
N ILE A 538 15.01 12.08 6.81
CA ILE A 538 14.34 12.54 8.02
C ILE A 538 14.98 11.78 9.18
N ASP A 539 15.56 12.51 10.13
CA ASP A 539 16.08 11.90 11.34
C ASP A 539 14.91 11.56 12.26
N THR A 540 14.60 10.25 12.34
CA THR A 540 13.48 9.74 13.12
C THR A 540 13.87 9.28 14.53
N THR A 541 15.03 9.67 15.05
CA THR A 541 15.49 9.25 16.39
C THR A 541 14.53 9.64 17.51
N CYS A 542 13.88 10.80 17.40
CA CYS A 542 12.94 11.34 18.39
C CYS A 542 11.45 11.12 18.04
N VAL A 543 11.13 10.21 17.11
CA VAL A 543 9.73 9.92 16.72
C VAL A 543 9.43 8.41 16.72
N PRO A 544 8.18 8.00 17.01
CA PRO A 544 7.81 6.59 16.96
C PRO A 544 8.01 5.95 15.59
N TRP A 545 8.59 4.75 15.57
CA TRP A 545 8.80 3.98 14.35
C TRP A 545 7.69 2.93 14.14
N PRO A 546 7.22 2.68 12.89
CA PRO A 546 7.61 3.35 11.63
C PRO A 546 6.89 4.68 11.40
N LEU A 547 7.59 5.71 10.91
CA LEU A 547 6.95 6.93 10.42
C LEU A 547 6.52 6.74 8.95
N MET A 548 5.21 6.57 8.71
CA MET A 548 4.65 6.32 7.37
C MET A 548 4.15 7.61 6.72
N LEU A 549 5.02 8.28 5.95
CA LEU A 549 4.68 9.54 5.27
C LEU A 549 3.99 9.33 3.91
N HIS A 550 2.99 8.44 3.86
CA HIS A 550 2.13 8.31 2.69
C HIS A 550 0.69 8.64 3.02
N ASN A 551 0.03 9.39 2.12
CA ASN A 551 -1.32 9.93 2.34
C ASN A 551 -1.43 10.75 3.65
N HIS A 552 -0.31 11.33 4.08
CA HIS A 552 -0.24 12.34 5.13
C HIS A 552 -0.59 13.71 4.52
N THR A 553 -0.73 14.71 5.37
CA THR A 553 -0.72 16.11 4.96
C THR A 553 0.41 16.83 5.68
N SER A 554 0.80 18.00 5.19
CA SER A 554 1.80 18.80 5.88
C SER A 554 1.49 20.29 5.75
N ILE A 555 1.87 21.04 6.78
CA ILE A 555 1.63 22.49 6.90
C ILE A 555 2.96 23.17 7.15
N LEU A 556 3.35 24.04 6.21
CA LEU A 556 4.53 24.89 6.37
C LEU A 556 4.21 26.02 7.36
N LEU A 557 5.11 26.23 8.30
CA LEU A 557 5.14 27.35 9.24
C LEU A 557 6.39 28.19 8.91
N PRO A 558 6.28 29.15 7.97
CA PRO A 558 7.46 29.83 7.42
C PRO A 558 8.24 30.64 8.47
N GLU A 559 7.52 31.31 9.38
CA GLU A 559 8.11 32.15 10.43
C GLU A 559 8.98 31.34 11.41
N GLU A 560 8.63 30.08 11.62
CA GLU A 560 9.32 29.16 12.52
C GLU A 560 10.36 28.29 11.80
N GLN A 561 10.42 28.38 10.47
CA GLN A 561 11.19 27.45 9.63
C GLN A 561 10.87 25.99 9.96
N GLN A 562 9.57 25.68 10.12
CA GLN A 562 9.12 24.34 10.49
C GLN A 562 8.09 23.80 9.50
N LEU A 563 8.03 22.48 9.39
CA LEU A 563 6.99 21.77 8.67
C LEU A 563 6.29 20.78 9.60
N LEU A 564 4.99 20.97 9.80
CA LEU A 564 4.17 20.01 10.53
C LEU A 564 3.72 18.89 9.61
N LEU A 565 3.91 17.64 10.03
CA LEU A 565 3.48 16.42 9.36
C LEU A 565 2.30 15.82 10.13
N LEU A 566 1.14 15.80 9.47
CA LEU A 566 -0.15 15.51 10.07
C LEU A 566 -0.66 14.16 9.55
N GLY A 567 -0.86 13.23 10.48
CA GLY A 567 -1.32 11.87 10.21
C GLY A 567 -0.44 11.12 9.21
N GLY A 568 -1.06 10.29 8.38
CA GLY A 568 -0.37 9.37 7.48
C GLY A 568 -0.46 7.92 7.93
N GLY A 569 -0.14 7.00 7.03
CA GLY A 569 -0.33 5.57 7.23
C GLY A 569 -1.23 4.93 6.17
N GLY A 570 -1.57 3.66 6.38
CA GLY A 570 -2.20 2.83 5.36
C GLY A 570 -2.37 1.38 5.77
N ASN A 571 -2.86 0.57 4.83
CA ASN A 571 -3.10 -0.85 5.05
C ASN A 571 -1.85 -1.66 4.71
N CYS A 572 -1.25 -2.28 5.72
CA CYS A 572 -0.07 -3.13 5.63
C CYS A 572 -0.46 -4.57 5.23
N PHE A 573 -1.12 -4.73 4.09
CA PHE A 573 -1.60 -6.02 3.59
C PHE A 573 -2.46 -6.77 4.63
N SER A 574 -2.08 -7.98 5.02
CA SER A 574 -2.75 -8.78 6.05
C SER A 574 -2.28 -8.48 7.47
N PHE A 575 -1.27 -7.62 7.66
CA PHE A 575 -0.70 -7.27 8.97
C PHE A 575 -1.49 -6.19 9.71
N GLY A 576 -2.55 -5.66 9.09
CA GLY A 576 -3.43 -4.65 9.67
C GLY A 576 -3.25 -3.27 9.06
N THR A 577 -3.88 -2.29 9.67
CA THR A 577 -3.75 -0.88 9.29
C THR A 577 -2.82 -0.20 10.27
N TYR A 578 -1.88 0.60 9.77
CA TYR A 578 -1.02 1.45 10.58
C TYR A 578 -1.40 2.92 10.38
N PHE A 579 -1.40 3.68 11.46
CA PHE A 579 -1.54 5.13 11.46
C PHE A 579 -0.34 5.72 12.18
N ASN A 580 0.19 6.83 11.67
CA ASN A 580 1.20 7.58 12.42
C ASN A 580 0.60 7.98 13.76
N PRO A 581 1.25 7.65 14.88
CA PRO A 581 0.65 7.78 16.19
C PRO A 581 0.62 9.22 16.68
N CYS A 582 1.43 10.12 16.13
CA CYS A 582 1.58 11.49 16.58
C CYS A 582 1.78 12.43 15.39
N THR A 583 1.47 13.72 15.59
CA THR A 583 1.94 14.79 14.71
C THR A 583 3.44 15.01 14.91
N VAL A 584 4.15 15.23 13.81
CA VAL A 584 5.62 15.37 13.81
C VAL A 584 6.00 16.73 13.23
N THR A 585 6.96 17.41 13.82
CA THR A 585 7.61 18.59 13.24
C THR A 585 8.88 18.19 12.53
N LEU A 586 9.15 18.76 11.35
CA LEU A 586 10.48 18.80 10.75
C LEU A 586 11.06 20.21 10.88
N ASP A 587 12.29 20.29 11.38
CA ASP A 587 13.07 21.52 11.46
C ASP A 587 13.71 21.81 10.09
N LEU A 588 13.40 22.96 9.49
CA LEU A 588 13.92 23.40 8.19
C LEU A 588 15.05 24.44 8.30
N SER A 589 15.54 24.75 9.49
CA SER A 589 16.55 25.79 9.73
C SER A 589 17.83 25.61 8.90
N SER A 590 18.21 24.35 8.64
CA SER A 590 19.36 23.99 7.79
C SER A 590 19.27 24.50 6.34
N LEU A 591 18.08 24.83 5.84
CA LEU A 591 17.88 25.41 4.51
C LEU A 591 18.24 26.90 4.45
N SER A 592 18.15 27.60 5.58
CA SER A 592 18.46 29.04 5.65
C SER A 592 19.96 29.30 5.79
N ALA A 593 20.71 28.36 6.38
CA ALA A 593 22.15 28.44 6.61
C ALA A 593 23.02 28.23 5.34
N ARG A 594 22.43 27.84 4.20
CA ARG A 594 23.14 27.58 2.93
C ARG A 594 22.90 28.67 1.86
N GLN A 595 22.55 29.89 2.25
CA GLN A 595 22.46 31.04 1.34
C GLN A 595 23.84 31.55 0.92
#